data_AF-A0A450X8V6-F1
#
_entry.id   AF-A0A450X8V6-F1
#
_cell.length_a   1.000
_cell.length_b   1.000
_cell.length_c   1.000
_cell.angle_alpha   90.00
_cell.angle_beta   90.00
_cell.angle_gamma   90.00
#
_symmetry.space_group_name_H-M   'P 1'
#
loop_
_entity.id
_entity.type
_entity.pdbx_description
1 polymer ?
#
loop_
_entity_poly.entity_id
_entity_poly.type
_entity_poly.pdbx_seq_one_letter_code
_entity_poly.pdbx_strand_id
1 'polypeptide(L)'
;MASTATTAQVAGDVVERLRRSLVSLGDPHHAEGAKRYLGEKFRAYGVRGGKKEIARQLRAALRQHVSLEDEARMALAEALFASGIYEEGQAAILLLQRRKRPFPPETLRMLERWICAHVNNWGICDSFCIGVVCRIPLAFPDQTRVLRGWADSRNRWVRRAACVTMAKLCRVGDFAEDVIELSELLLARNERDDIVQKAWGWMLKELAQRRPALALPYFFRTAPRLPKLVLAQATERLPKSTRLTLRNQHANRQHEPLCKM
;
A
#
# COMPACT_ATOMS: atom_id res chain seq x y z
N MET A 1 -37.12 8.42 -26.28
CA MET A 1 -36.21 7.30 -25.98
C MET A 1 -35.03 7.87 -25.20
N ALA A 2 -34.89 7.56 -23.91
CA ALA A 2 -33.77 8.03 -23.13
C ALA A 2 -32.51 7.26 -23.56
N SER A 3 -31.53 7.96 -24.14
CA SER A 3 -30.22 7.39 -24.46
C SER A 3 -29.59 6.86 -23.17
N THR A 4 -29.42 5.55 -23.05
CA THR A 4 -28.66 4.96 -21.94
C THR A 4 -27.20 5.39 -22.11
N ALA A 5 -26.73 6.28 -21.23
CA ALA A 5 -25.34 6.71 -21.24
C ALA A 5 -24.42 5.50 -21.08
N THR A 6 -23.38 5.43 -21.91
CA THR A 6 -22.38 4.36 -21.83
C THR A 6 -21.62 4.43 -20.50
N THR A 7 -21.06 3.31 -20.05
CA THR A 7 -20.21 3.23 -18.86
C THR A 7 -19.10 4.28 -18.86
N ALA A 8 -18.51 4.57 -20.02
CA ALA A 8 -17.46 5.57 -20.19
C ALA A 8 -17.99 7.01 -20.00
N GLN A 9 -19.18 7.33 -20.52
CA GLN A 9 -19.81 8.65 -20.34
C GLN A 9 -20.15 8.89 -18.87
N VAL A 10 -20.74 7.90 -18.18
CA VAL A 10 -21.03 8.00 -16.74
C VAL A 10 -19.76 8.22 -15.92
N ALA A 11 -18.70 7.47 -16.22
CA ALA A 11 -17.42 7.65 -15.55
C ALA A 11 -16.85 9.05 -15.78
N GLY A 12 -16.86 9.55 -17.03
CA GLY A 12 -16.41 10.89 -17.39
C GLY A 12 -17.13 11.99 -16.61
N ASP A 13 -18.46 11.99 -16.63
CA ASP A 13 -19.28 12.99 -15.94
C ASP A 13 -19.02 13.03 -14.43
N VAL A 14 -18.86 11.86 -13.80
CA VAL A 14 -18.56 11.77 -12.36
C VAL A 14 -17.16 12.31 -12.06
N VAL A 15 -16.16 11.96 -12.88
CA VAL A 15 -14.79 12.48 -12.73
C VAL A 15 -14.78 14.00 -12.84
N GLU A 16 -15.41 14.56 -13.86
CA GLU A 16 -15.41 16.01 -14.07
C GLU A 16 -16.09 16.78 -12.94
N ARG A 17 -17.23 16.27 -12.44
CA ARG A 17 -17.91 16.87 -11.27
C ARG A 17 -17.02 16.82 -10.04
N LEU A 18 -16.39 15.66 -9.77
CA LEU A 18 -15.51 15.51 -8.64
C LEU A 18 -14.30 16.44 -8.73
N ARG A 19 -13.65 16.50 -9.90
CA ARG A 19 -12.49 17.38 -10.15
C ARG A 19 -12.83 18.84 -9.91
N ARG A 20 -13.93 19.33 -10.48
CA ARG A 20 -14.39 20.72 -10.26
C ARG A 20 -14.53 21.04 -8.76
N SER A 21 -15.17 20.16 -8.00
CA SER A 21 -15.30 20.34 -6.55
C SER A 21 -13.95 20.31 -5.82
N LEU A 22 -13.07 19.37 -6.13
CA LEU A 22 -11.77 19.25 -5.47
C LEU A 22 -10.86 20.44 -5.78
N VAL A 23 -10.86 20.93 -7.02
CA VAL A 23 -10.13 22.13 -7.43
C VAL A 23 -10.64 23.36 -6.67
N SER A 24 -11.97 23.54 -6.56
CA SER A 24 -12.55 24.68 -5.82
C SER A 24 -12.23 24.68 -4.32
N LEU A 25 -11.92 23.52 -3.76
CA LEU A 25 -11.56 23.35 -2.34
C LEU A 25 -10.04 23.30 -2.12
N GLY A 26 -9.27 23.33 -3.21
CA GLY A 26 -7.82 23.22 -3.19
C GLY A 26 -7.15 24.46 -2.62
N ASP A 27 -6.04 24.24 -1.94
CA ASP A 27 -5.16 25.28 -1.41
C ASP A 27 -3.70 24.92 -1.75
N PRO A 28 -3.06 25.67 -2.66
CA PRO A 28 -1.67 25.40 -3.07
C PRO A 28 -0.66 25.40 -1.90
N HIS A 29 -0.86 26.23 -0.87
CA HIS A 29 0.01 26.24 0.30
C HIS A 29 -0.12 24.96 1.12
N HIS A 30 -1.35 24.44 1.22
CA HIS A 30 -1.60 23.16 1.86
C HIS A 30 -0.99 22.00 1.07
N ALA A 31 -1.08 22.04 -0.26
CA ALA A 31 -0.47 21.04 -1.15
C ALA A 31 1.06 20.98 -1.01
N GLU A 32 1.73 22.13 -0.93
CA GLU A 32 3.19 22.21 -0.79
C GLU A 32 3.68 21.63 0.56
N GLY A 33 2.92 21.84 1.63
CA GLY A 33 3.21 21.22 2.93
C GLY A 33 3.23 19.69 2.87
N ALA A 34 2.31 19.08 2.12
CA ALA A 34 2.22 17.63 1.93
C ALA A 34 3.32 17.07 1.01
N LYS A 35 3.78 17.87 0.03
CA LYS A 35 4.83 17.49 -0.93
C LYS A 35 6.15 17.11 -0.24
N ARG A 36 6.55 17.86 0.80
CA ARG A 36 7.77 17.58 1.58
C ARG A 36 7.79 16.18 2.18
N TYR A 37 6.62 15.62 2.51
CA TYR A 37 6.49 14.33 3.17
C TYR A 37 6.20 13.17 2.20
N LEU A 38 5.53 13.45 1.08
CA LEU A 38 5.08 12.43 0.13
C LEU A 38 5.98 12.27 -1.11
N GLY A 39 6.91 13.20 -1.31
CA GLY A 39 7.99 13.09 -2.31
C GLY A 39 7.77 13.98 -3.55
N GLU A 40 8.79 14.05 -4.41
CA GLU A 40 8.88 15.06 -5.48
C GLU A 40 7.81 14.93 -6.58
N LYS A 41 7.36 13.71 -6.89
CA LYS A 41 6.32 13.45 -7.90
C LYS A 41 4.90 13.69 -7.37
N PHE A 42 4.76 14.14 -6.13
CA PHE A 42 3.48 14.38 -5.49
C PHE A 42 2.78 15.60 -6.11
N ARG A 43 1.56 15.36 -6.61
CA ARG A 43 0.64 16.40 -7.08
C ARG A 43 -0.63 16.31 -6.26
N ALA A 44 -1.11 17.45 -5.77
CA ALA A 44 -2.31 17.54 -4.97
C ALA A 44 -3.02 18.87 -5.21
N TYR A 45 -4.33 18.89 -5.00
CA TYR A 45 -5.11 20.12 -4.97
C TYR A 45 -4.93 20.87 -3.64
N GLY A 46 -4.60 20.17 -2.56
CA GLY A 46 -4.48 20.75 -1.21
C GLY A 46 -5.82 20.86 -0.49
N VAL A 47 -6.70 19.88 -0.67
CA VAL A 47 -8.06 19.92 -0.07
C VAL A 47 -8.00 19.87 1.46
N ARG A 48 -8.39 20.97 2.10
CA ARG A 48 -8.50 21.07 3.57
C ARG A 48 -9.56 20.09 4.08
N GLY A 49 -9.26 19.33 5.14
CA GLY A 49 -10.14 18.28 5.68
C GLY A 49 -9.84 16.85 5.17
N GLY A 50 -8.90 16.71 4.23
CA GLY A 50 -8.32 15.42 3.83
C GLY A 50 -9.36 14.38 3.40
N LYS A 51 -9.17 13.13 3.84
CA LYS A 51 -9.98 11.98 3.38
C LYS A 51 -11.49 12.15 3.65
N LYS A 52 -11.89 12.83 4.73
CA LYS A 52 -13.31 13.06 5.05
C LYS A 52 -13.98 13.96 4.01
N GLU A 53 -13.29 15.02 3.62
CA GLU A 53 -13.77 15.98 2.63
C GLU A 53 -13.81 15.36 1.23
N ILE A 54 -12.76 14.63 0.84
CA ILE A 54 -12.74 13.86 -0.41
C ILE A 54 -13.93 12.88 -0.48
N ALA A 55 -14.23 12.17 0.62
CA ALA A 55 -15.37 11.26 0.67
C ALA A 55 -16.71 11.98 0.52
N ARG A 56 -16.84 13.20 1.05
CA ARG A 56 -18.03 14.04 0.90
C ARG A 56 -18.22 14.45 -0.56
N GLN A 57 -17.16 14.91 -1.23
CA GLN A 57 -17.21 15.30 -2.64
C GLN A 57 -17.47 14.10 -3.55
N LEU A 58 -16.86 12.95 -3.28
CA LEU A 58 -17.14 11.71 -4.02
C LEU A 58 -18.62 11.32 -3.90
N ARG A 59 -19.19 11.32 -2.68
CA ARG A 59 -20.62 11.04 -2.50
C ARG A 59 -21.50 12.04 -3.25
N ALA A 60 -21.12 13.32 -3.25
CA ALA A 60 -21.85 14.35 -3.98
C ALA A 60 -21.83 14.09 -5.51
N ALA A 61 -20.67 13.78 -6.08
CA ALA A 61 -20.50 13.47 -7.50
C ALA A 61 -21.23 12.19 -7.93
N LEU A 62 -21.41 11.24 -7.01
CA LEU A 62 -22.13 9.99 -7.21
C LEU A 62 -23.65 10.09 -6.97
N ARG A 63 -24.19 11.24 -6.53
CA ARG A 63 -25.63 11.35 -6.18
C ARG A 63 -26.57 10.90 -7.30
N GLN A 64 -26.20 11.13 -8.55
CA GLN A 64 -26.99 10.75 -9.73
C GLN A 64 -26.71 9.31 -10.20
N HIS A 65 -25.75 8.60 -9.59
CA HIS A 65 -25.34 7.25 -9.94
C HIS A 65 -25.19 6.39 -8.66
N VAL A 66 -26.28 6.29 -7.90
CA VAL A 66 -26.28 5.69 -6.53
C VAL A 66 -25.82 4.23 -6.55
N SER A 67 -26.13 3.48 -7.61
CA SER A 67 -25.61 2.14 -7.86
C SER A 67 -24.74 2.13 -9.12
N LEU A 68 -23.43 2.03 -8.93
CA LEU A 68 -22.50 1.75 -10.02
C LEU A 68 -22.30 0.24 -10.12
N GLU A 69 -22.42 -0.28 -11.33
CA GLU A 69 -21.93 -1.62 -11.67
C GLU A 69 -20.41 -1.72 -11.45
N ASP A 70 -19.89 -2.95 -11.33
CA ASP A 70 -18.48 -3.14 -11.02
C ASP A 70 -17.59 -2.60 -12.15
N GLU A 71 -17.97 -2.80 -13.40
CA GLU A 71 -17.29 -2.30 -14.60
C GLU A 71 -17.17 -0.76 -14.57
N ALA A 72 -18.28 -0.07 -14.31
CA ALA A 72 -18.32 1.39 -14.19
C ALA A 72 -17.48 1.90 -13.01
N ARG A 73 -17.54 1.19 -11.89
CA ARG A 73 -16.75 1.51 -10.69
C ARG A 73 -15.26 1.37 -10.97
N MET A 74 -14.84 0.31 -11.66
CA MET A 74 -13.44 0.08 -12.00
C MET A 74 -12.94 1.11 -13.01
N ALA A 75 -13.70 1.40 -14.07
CA ALA A 75 -13.34 2.43 -15.06
C ALA A 75 -13.19 3.81 -14.41
N LEU A 76 -14.12 4.18 -13.54
CA LEU A 76 -14.05 5.44 -12.78
C LEU A 76 -12.82 5.49 -11.85
N ALA A 77 -12.54 4.40 -11.12
CA ALA A 77 -11.38 4.34 -10.24
C ALA A 77 -10.06 4.44 -11.02
N GLU A 78 -9.96 3.78 -12.17
CA GLU A 78 -8.79 3.84 -13.05
C GLU A 78 -8.55 5.27 -13.56
N ALA A 79 -9.60 5.94 -14.05
CA ALA A 79 -9.50 7.32 -14.54
C ALA A 79 -9.02 8.30 -13.46
N LEU A 80 -9.44 8.08 -12.20
CA LEU A 80 -8.98 8.87 -11.06
C LEU A 80 -7.54 8.57 -10.68
N PHE A 81 -7.11 7.30 -10.68
CA PHE A 81 -5.72 6.93 -10.45
C PHE A 81 -4.78 7.47 -11.53
N ALA A 82 -5.19 7.39 -12.80
CA ALA A 82 -4.41 7.82 -13.96
C ALA A 82 -4.07 9.32 -13.94
N SER A 83 -4.83 10.14 -13.19
CA SER A 83 -4.51 11.56 -13.00
C SER A 83 -3.15 11.81 -12.32
N GLY A 84 -2.69 10.86 -11.49
CA GLY A 84 -1.53 11.02 -10.62
C GLY A 84 -1.71 12.05 -9.49
N ILE A 85 -2.92 12.58 -9.30
CA ILE A 85 -3.27 13.56 -8.26
C ILE A 85 -3.71 12.82 -7.00
N TYR A 86 -3.15 13.22 -5.86
CA TYR A 86 -3.35 12.55 -4.58
C TYR A 86 -4.81 12.46 -4.17
N GLU A 87 -5.56 13.56 -4.23
CA GLU A 87 -6.98 13.56 -3.82
C GLU A 87 -7.84 12.70 -4.74
N GLU A 88 -7.54 12.66 -6.04
CA GLU A 88 -8.23 11.78 -6.99
C GLU A 88 -7.91 10.31 -6.71
N GLY A 89 -6.63 9.97 -6.47
CA GLY A 89 -6.23 8.63 -6.05
C GLY A 89 -6.91 8.20 -4.75
N GLN A 90 -7.04 9.10 -3.77
CA GLN A 90 -7.78 8.81 -2.54
C GLN A 90 -9.28 8.64 -2.80
N ALA A 91 -9.86 9.40 -3.73
CA ALA A 91 -11.24 9.21 -4.15
C ALA A 91 -11.45 7.86 -4.85
N ALA A 92 -10.51 7.42 -5.69
CA ALA A 92 -10.53 6.09 -6.31
C ALA A 92 -10.55 4.98 -5.26
N ILE A 93 -9.67 5.08 -4.25
CA ILE A 93 -9.62 4.12 -3.13
C ILE A 93 -10.96 4.12 -2.38
N LEU A 94 -11.48 5.29 -2.01
CA LEU A 94 -12.76 5.44 -1.31
C LEU A 94 -13.92 4.85 -2.12
N LEU A 95 -13.92 5.04 -3.44
CA LEU A 95 -14.92 4.49 -4.35
C LEU A 95 -14.90 2.95 -4.32
N LEU A 96 -13.73 2.34 -4.46
CA LEU A 96 -13.54 0.88 -4.41
C LEU A 96 -13.92 0.30 -3.04
N GLN A 97 -13.65 1.03 -1.96
CA GLN A 97 -14.04 0.63 -0.60
C GLN A 97 -15.56 0.55 -0.38
N ARG A 98 -16.37 1.24 -1.20
CA ARG A 98 -17.85 1.17 -1.10
C ARG A 98 -18.41 -0.19 -1.52
N ARG A 99 -17.67 -0.96 -2.31
CA ARG A 99 -18.07 -2.32 -2.67
C ARG A 99 -18.03 -3.20 -1.42
N LYS A 100 -19.16 -3.81 -1.04
CA LYS A 100 -19.25 -4.63 0.18
C LYS A 100 -18.58 -5.99 0.03
N ARG A 101 -18.77 -6.65 -1.12
CA ARG A 101 -18.15 -7.93 -1.43
C ARG A 101 -16.66 -7.76 -1.78
N PRO A 102 -15.79 -8.74 -1.47
CA PRO A 102 -14.42 -8.76 -1.95
C PRO A 102 -14.41 -8.96 -3.48
N PHE A 103 -13.48 -8.30 -4.17
CA PHE A 103 -13.31 -8.51 -5.61
C PHE A 103 -12.87 -9.95 -5.89
N PRO A 104 -13.21 -10.52 -7.06
CA PRO A 104 -12.72 -11.83 -7.46
C PRO A 104 -11.18 -11.90 -7.46
N PRO A 105 -10.57 -13.08 -7.19
CA PRO A 105 -9.12 -13.25 -7.12
C PRO A 105 -8.35 -12.68 -8.33
N GLU A 106 -8.88 -12.87 -9.53
CA GLU A 106 -8.29 -12.43 -10.80
C GLU A 106 -8.14 -10.91 -10.89
N THR A 107 -8.91 -10.15 -10.10
CA THR A 107 -8.83 -8.68 -10.02
C THR A 107 -7.46 -8.25 -9.48
N LEU A 108 -6.78 -9.07 -8.68
CA LEU A 108 -5.48 -8.74 -8.09
C LEU A 108 -4.42 -8.39 -9.15
N ARG A 109 -4.42 -9.08 -10.29
CA ARG A 109 -3.53 -8.78 -11.42
C ARG A 109 -3.79 -7.40 -12.03
N MET A 110 -5.04 -6.96 -12.05
CA MET A 110 -5.37 -5.61 -12.51
C MET A 110 -4.92 -4.56 -11.50
N LEU A 111 -5.13 -4.80 -10.20
CA LEU A 111 -4.67 -3.87 -9.16
C LEU A 111 -3.14 -3.74 -9.17
N GLU A 112 -2.41 -4.84 -9.44
CA GLU A 112 -0.95 -4.79 -9.65
C GLU A 112 -0.57 -3.85 -10.81
N ARG A 113 -1.25 -3.95 -11.96
CA ARG A 113 -1.02 -3.05 -13.09
C ARG A 113 -1.26 -1.59 -12.71
N TRP A 114 -2.31 -1.30 -11.95
CA TRP A 114 -2.58 0.06 -11.47
C TRP A 114 -1.52 0.56 -10.49
N ILE A 115 -1.04 -0.30 -9.58
CA ILE A 115 0.08 0.04 -8.69
C ILE A 115 1.31 0.39 -9.54
N CYS A 116 1.61 -0.42 -10.55
CA CYS A 116 2.75 -0.20 -11.41
C CYS A 116 2.65 1.10 -12.21
N ALA A 117 1.48 1.38 -12.77
CA ALA A 117 1.25 2.47 -13.73
C ALA A 117 0.97 3.83 -13.06
N HIS A 118 0.28 3.85 -11.92
CA HIS A 118 -0.33 5.08 -11.40
C HIS A 118 0.12 5.47 -9.99
N VAL A 119 0.65 4.54 -9.19
CA VAL A 119 1.12 4.86 -7.84
C VAL A 119 2.51 5.49 -7.91
N ASN A 120 2.63 6.68 -7.33
CA ASN A 120 3.86 7.49 -7.36
C ASN A 120 4.30 8.00 -5.97
N ASN A 121 3.55 7.67 -4.91
CA ASN A 121 3.83 8.05 -3.55
C ASN A 121 3.38 6.97 -2.57
N TRP A 122 4.02 6.94 -1.40
CA TRP A 122 3.77 5.91 -0.41
C TRP A 122 2.40 6.05 0.27
N GLY A 123 1.84 7.25 0.36
CA GLY A 123 0.53 7.49 0.97
C GLY A 123 -0.63 6.84 0.20
N ILE A 124 -0.61 6.95 -1.12
CA ILE A 124 -1.56 6.25 -2.01
C ILE A 124 -1.29 4.75 -1.99
N CYS A 125 -0.03 4.33 -2.11
CA CYS A 125 0.34 2.91 -2.06
C CYS A 125 -0.27 2.25 -0.82
N ASP A 126 -0.05 2.83 0.36
CA ASP A 126 -0.47 2.25 1.62
C ASP A 126 -1.99 2.26 1.77
N SER A 127 -2.62 3.40 1.43
CA SER A 127 -4.08 3.55 1.50
C SER A 127 -4.79 2.56 0.57
N PHE A 128 -4.24 2.34 -0.63
CA PHE A 128 -4.79 1.40 -1.60
C PHE A 128 -4.62 -0.04 -1.14
N CYS A 129 -3.44 -0.39 -0.62
CA CYS A 129 -3.14 -1.74 -0.14
C CYS A 129 -4.01 -2.14 1.05
N ILE A 130 -4.10 -1.26 2.05
CA ILE A 130 -4.86 -1.51 3.29
C ILE A 130 -6.36 -1.42 3.06
N GLY A 131 -6.80 -0.58 2.13
CA GLY A 131 -8.20 -0.31 1.88
C GLY A 131 -8.86 -1.25 0.89
N VAL A 132 -8.11 -1.72 -0.12
CA VAL A 132 -8.64 -2.45 -1.28
C VAL A 132 -7.90 -3.74 -1.52
N VAL A 133 -6.57 -3.70 -1.76
CA VAL A 133 -5.80 -4.88 -2.18
C VAL A 133 -5.91 -6.01 -1.17
N CYS A 134 -5.75 -5.72 0.13
CA CYS A 134 -5.76 -6.75 1.17
C CYS A 134 -7.09 -7.51 1.26
N ARG A 135 -8.19 -6.96 0.75
CA ARG A 135 -9.51 -7.60 0.84
C ARG A 135 -9.58 -8.88 0.00
N ILE A 136 -8.77 -8.98 -1.06
CA ILE A 136 -8.71 -10.17 -1.91
C ILE A 136 -8.04 -11.34 -1.16
N PRO A 137 -6.78 -11.26 -0.70
CA PRO A 137 -6.15 -12.36 0.05
C PRO A 137 -6.80 -12.64 1.42
N LEU A 138 -7.53 -11.68 2.02
CA LEU A 138 -8.36 -12.00 3.19
C LEU A 138 -9.54 -12.94 2.86
N ALA A 139 -10.11 -12.80 1.66
CA ALA A 139 -11.20 -13.66 1.20
C ALA A 139 -10.69 -14.93 0.49
N PHE A 140 -9.49 -14.87 -0.09
CA PHE A 140 -8.88 -15.93 -0.88
C PHE A 140 -7.39 -16.07 -0.50
N PRO A 141 -7.08 -16.75 0.63
CA PRO A 141 -5.73 -16.80 1.19
C PRO A 141 -4.64 -17.23 0.21
N ASP A 142 -4.92 -18.13 -0.73
CA ASP A 142 -3.95 -18.57 -1.76
C ASP A 142 -3.38 -17.42 -2.62
N GLN A 143 -4.07 -16.27 -2.66
CA GLN A 143 -3.60 -15.09 -3.37
C GLN A 143 -2.39 -14.41 -2.71
N THR A 144 -1.99 -14.80 -1.49
CA THR A 144 -0.72 -14.36 -0.91
C THR A 144 0.48 -14.80 -1.76
N ARG A 145 0.37 -15.89 -2.53
CA ARG A 145 1.39 -16.31 -3.50
C ARG A 145 1.68 -15.24 -4.55
N VAL A 146 0.64 -14.52 -5.00
CA VAL A 146 0.81 -13.41 -5.95
C VAL A 146 1.58 -12.26 -5.31
N LEU A 147 1.26 -11.93 -4.04
CA LEU A 147 2.00 -10.90 -3.28
C LEU A 147 3.46 -11.29 -3.05
N ARG A 148 3.77 -12.58 -2.87
CA ARG A 148 5.15 -13.06 -2.84
C ARG A 148 5.85 -12.88 -4.18
N GLY A 149 5.16 -13.11 -5.29
CA GLY A 149 5.68 -12.80 -6.64
C GLY A 149 5.98 -11.32 -6.85
N TRP A 150 5.22 -10.41 -6.24
CA TRP A 150 5.49 -8.97 -6.29
C TRP A 150 6.84 -8.60 -5.68
N ALA A 151 7.38 -9.44 -4.79
CA ALA A 151 8.70 -9.26 -4.22
C ALA A 151 9.81 -9.23 -5.26
N ASP A 152 9.61 -9.79 -6.47
CA ASP A 152 10.60 -9.79 -7.57
C ASP A 152 10.45 -8.60 -8.54
N SER A 153 9.33 -7.87 -8.50
CA SER A 153 9.03 -6.78 -9.42
C SER A 153 10.13 -5.71 -9.49
N ARG A 154 10.43 -5.21 -10.69
CA ARG A 154 11.33 -4.05 -10.88
C ARG A 154 10.72 -2.75 -10.34
N ASN A 155 9.39 -2.66 -10.24
CA ASN A 155 8.70 -1.49 -9.74
C ASN A 155 8.69 -1.47 -8.20
N ARG A 156 9.25 -0.42 -7.59
CA ARG A 156 9.32 -0.27 -6.13
C ARG A 156 7.96 -0.23 -5.44
N TRP A 157 6.94 0.32 -6.10
CA TRP A 157 5.59 0.44 -5.54
C TRP A 157 4.89 -0.91 -5.48
N VAL A 158 5.15 -1.79 -6.45
CA VAL A 158 4.67 -3.18 -6.41
C VAL A 158 5.31 -3.94 -5.23
N ARG A 159 6.62 -3.78 -5.02
CA ARG A 159 7.32 -4.39 -3.86
C ARG A 159 6.85 -3.82 -2.52
N ARG A 160 6.67 -2.50 -2.43
CA ARG A 160 6.08 -1.85 -1.26
C ARG A 160 4.67 -2.36 -1.01
N ALA A 161 3.86 -2.47 -2.05
CA ALA A 161 2.48 -2.94 -1.95
C ALA A 161 2.41 -4.37 -1.39
N ALA A 162 3.35 -5.25 -1.76
CA ALA A 162 3.47 -6.59 -1.18
C ALA A 162 3.63 -6.50 0.35
N CYS A 163 4.62 -5.73 0.80
CA CYS A 163 4.92 -5.55 2.23
C CYS A 163 3.73 -4.96 3.00
N VAL A 164 3.11 -3.90 2.48
CA VAL A 164 2.02 -3.20 3.18
C VAL A 164 0.75 -4.05 3.23
N THR A 165 0.45 -4.76 2.14
CA THR A 165 -0.67 -5.69 2.10
C THR A 165 -0.45 -6.79 3.13
N MET A 166 0.74 -7.40 3.15
CA MET A 166 1.08 -8.46 4.10
C MET A 166 1.11 -7.97 5.56
N ALA A 167 1.55 -6.74 5.82
CA ALA A 167 1.47 -6.11 7.13
C ALA A 167 0.01 -6.03 7.61
N LYS A 168 -0.91 -5.63 6.73
CA LYS A 168 -2.34 -5.61 7.05
C LYS A 168 -2.90 -7.00 7.29
N LEU A 169 -2.53 -7.98 6.47
CA LEU A 169 -2.95 -9.39 6.61
C LEU A 169 -2.51 -9.96 7.96
N CYS A 170 -1.22 -9.89 8.27
CA CYS A 170 -0.66 -10.35 9.54
C CYS A 170 -1.31 -9.69 10.76
N ARG A 171 -1.72 -8.42 10.63
CA ARG A 171 -2.40 -7.70 11.72
C ARG A 171 -3.80 -8.24 12.02
N VAL A 172 -4.53 -8.74 11.02
CA VAL A 172 -5.96 -9.08 11.17
C VAL A 172 -6.28 -10.56 11.00
N GLY A 173 -5.34 -11.37 10.51
CA GLY A 173 -5.51 -12.80 10.30
C GLY A 173 -4.29 -13.61 10.71
N ASP A 174 -4.18 -14.81 10.17
CA ASP A 174 -3.06 -15.73 10.40
C ASP A 174 -2.25 -15.89 9.11
N PHE A 175 -1.23 -15.05 8.96
CA PHE A 175 -0.41 -14.92 7.75
C PHE A 175 1.08 -14.79 8.14
N ALA A 176 1.48 -15.42 9.24
CA ALA A 176 2.81 -15.25 9.81
C ALA A 176 3.89 -15.86 8.90
N GLU A 177 3.60 -17.04 8.38
CA GLU A 177 4.40 -17.81 7.44
C GLU A 177 4.57 -17.02 6.13
N ASP A 178 3.49 -16.46 5.57
CA ASP A 178 3.55 -15.62 4.37
C ASP A 178 4.41 -14.36 4.57
N VAL A 179 4.36 -13.74 5.76
CA VAL A 179 5.23 -12.62 6.10
C VAL A 179 6.70 -13.07 6.13
N ILE A 180 6.99 -14.20 6.77
CA ILE A 180 8.35 -14.74 6.87
C ILE A 180 8.89 -15.06 5.47
N GLU A 181 8.10 -15.73 4.63
CA GLU A 181 8.47 -16.05 3.26
C GLU A 181 8.74 -14.80 2.42
N LEU A 182 7.84 -13.80 2.47
CA LEU A 182 8.04 -12.54 1.78
C LEU A 182 9.31 -11.81 2.27
N SER A 183 9.60 -11.87 3.56
CA SER A 183 10.79 -11.30 4.17
C SER A 183 12.07 -11.98 3.66
N GLU A 184 12.09 -13.32 3.58
CA GLU A 184 13.24 -14.06 3.04
C GLU A 184 13.44 -13.78 1.53
N LEU A 185 12.35 -13.62 0.75
CA LEU A 185 12.45 -13.19 -0.66
C LEU A 185 13.07 -11.80 -0.81
N LEU A 186 12.64 -10.82 0.00
CA LEU A 186 13.20 -9.47 0.01
C LEU A 186 14.68 -9.46 0.45
N LEU A 187 15.03 -10.35 1.37
CA LEU A 187 16.41 -10.54 1.82
C LEU A 187 17.28 -11.16 0.72
N ALA A 188 16.82 -12.23 0.08
CA ALA A 188 17.53 -12.94 -0.98
C ALA A 188 17.82 -12.02 -2.18
N ARG A 189 16.88 -11.12 -2.52
CA ARG A 189 17.09 -10.14 -3.58
C ARG A 189 17.95 -8.93 -3.18
N ASN A 190 18.40 -8.86 -1.93
CA ASN A 190 19.15 -7.73 -1.38
C ASN A 190 18.42 -6.39 -1.55
N GLU A 191 17.17 -6.28 -1.07
CA GLU A 191 16.37 -5.05 -1.21
C GLU A 191 17.08 -3.83 -0.59
N ARG A 192 17.32 -2.79 -1.40
CA ARG A 192 18.04 -1.56 -1.01
C ARG A 192 17.16 -0.30 -1.01
N ASP A 193 15.97 -0.37 -1.59
CA ASP A 193 15.07 0.78 -1.68
C ASP A 193 14.50 1.11 -0.30
N ASP A 194 14.79 2.31 0.20
CA ASP A 194 14.45 2.73 1.57
C ASP A 194 12.92 2.81 1.78
N ILE A 195 12.17 3.17 0.74
CA ILE A 195 10.71 3.22 0.75
C ILE A 195 10.17 1.79 0.89
N VAL A 196 10.75 0.80 0.20
CA VAL A 196 10.36 -0.61 0.37
C VAL A 196 10.78 -1.13 1.75
N GLN A 197 12.00 -0.86 2.18
CA GLN A 197 12.52 -1.28 3.49
C GLN A 197 11.69 -0.75 4.67
N LYS A 198 11.16 0.47 4.60
CA LYS A 198 10.24 1.00 5.63
C LYS A 198 8.96 0.16 5.73
N ALA A 199 8.39 -0.25 4.60
CA ALA A 199 7.20 -1.11 4.59
C ALA A 199 7.53 -2.54 5.04
N TRP A 200 8.69 -3.07 4.65
CA TRP A 200 9.19 -4.37 5.10
C TRP A 200 9.40 -4.39 6.63
N GLY A 201 10.06 -3.38 7.18
CA GLY A 201 10.23 -3.22 8.62
C GLY A 201 8.89 -3.10 9.36
N TRP A 202 7.92 -2.35 8.80
CA TRP A 202 6.57 -2.29 9.35
C TRP A 202 5.87 -3.66 9.33
N MET A 203 5.98 -4.41 8.22
CA MET A 203 5.42 -5.76 8.09
C MET A 203 5.98 -6.69 9.19
N LEU A 204 7.29 -6.69 9.42
CA LEU A 204 7.91 -7.47 10.49
C LEU A 204 7.52 -6.97 11.89
N LYS A 205 7.31 -5.66 12.06
CA LYS A 205 6.78 -5.10 13.30
C LYS A 205 5.37 -5.59 13.61
N GLU A 206 4.52 -5.80 12.61
CA GLU A 206 3.19 -6.43 12.82
C GLU A 206 3.33 -7.91 13.21
N LEU A 207 4.23 -8.66 12.55
CA LEU A 207 4.54 -10.05 12.92
C LEU A 207 4.98 -10.17 14.38
N ALA A 208 5.93 -9.33 14.81
CA ALA A 208 6.44 -9.33 16.18
C ALA A 208 5.36 -9.07 17.23
N GLN A 209 4.40 -8.20 16.92
CA GLN A 209 3.30 -7.89 17.84
C GLN A 209 2.23 -8.97 17.89
N ARG A 210 1.92 -9.59 16.75
CA ARG A 210 0.80 -10.52 16.65
C ARG A 210 1.18 -11.97 16.89
N ARG A 211 2.42 -12.34 16.58
CA ARG A 211 2.95 -13.70 16.64
C ARG A 211 4.40 -13.68 17.15
N PRO A 212 4.65 -13.18 18.38
CA PRO A 212 6.01 -13.08 18.92
C PRO A 212 6.75 -14.43 18.96
N ALA A 213 6.03 -15.53 19.19
CA ALA A 213 6.58 -16.89 19.20
C ALA A 213 7.21 -17.31 17.86
N LEU A 214 6.67 -16.82 16.74
CA LEU A 214 7.23 -17.05 15.39
C LEU A 214 8.26 -15.97 15.02
N ALA A 215 8.00 -14.72 15.43
CA ALA A 215 8.83 -13.58 15.08
C ALA A 215 10.22 -13.61 15.73
N LEU A 216 10.32 -13.95 17.02
CA LEU A 216 11.59 -13.88 17.74
C LEU A 216 12.63 -14.87 17.21
N PRO A 217 12.32 -16.17 17.03
CA PRO A 217 13.27 -17.11 16.41
C PRO A 217 13.69 -16.65 15.02
N TYR A 218 12.73 -16.14 14.23
CA TYR A 218 13.02 -15.56 12.91
C TYR A 218 14.01 -14.40 13.00
N PHE A 219 13.79 -13.43 13.89
CA PHE A 219 14.66 -12.26 14.04
C PHE A 219 16.05 -12.63 14.53
N PHE A 220 16.20 -13.53 15.51
CA PHE A 220 17.52 -13.95 15.97
C PHE A 220 18.33 -14.63 14.85
N ARG A 221 17.68 -15.39 13.97
CA ARG A 221 18.32 -16.02 12.82
C ARG A 221 18.66 -15.03 11.70
N THR A 222 17.87 -13.98 11.52
CA THR A 222 17.95 -13.09 10.33
C THR A 222 18.54 -11.71 10.61
N ALA A 223 18.59 -11.24 11.86
CA ALA A 223 19.09 -9.92 12.22
C ALA A 223 20.47 -9.57 11.63
N PRO A 224 21.45 -10.49 11.56
CA PRO A 224 22.75 -10.17 10.95
C PRO A 224 22.70 -9.90 9.44
N ARG A 225 21.61 -10.28 8.76
CA ARG A 225 21.41 -10.14 7.32
C ARG A 225 20.41 -9.02 6.97
N LEU A 226 19.47 -8.71 7.86
CA LEU A 226 18.45 -7.68 7.63
C LEU A 226 19.09 -6.29 7.44
N PRO A 227 18.57 -5.43 6.54
CA PRO A 227 18.99 -4.04 6.49
C PRO A 227 18.77 -3.33 7.84
N LYS A 228 19.70 -2.45 8.22
CA LYS A 228 19.65 -1.71 9.49
C LYS A 228 18.31 -1.02 9.72
N LEU A 229 17.74 -0.41 8.68
CA LEU A 229 16.44 0.27 8.74
C LEU A 229 15.29 -0.71 9.03
N VAL A 230 15.28 -1.86 8.35
CA VAL A 230 14.27 -2.91 8.53
C VAL A 230 14.33 -3.44 9.97
N LEU A 231 15.53 -3.78 10.45
CA LEU A 231 15.72 -4.28 11.82
C LEU A 231 15.30 -3.24 12.87
N ALA A 232 15.63 -1.97 12.65
CA ALA A 232 15.26 -0.89 13.56
C ALA A 232 13.74 -0.74 13.69
N GLN A 233 13.01 -0.82 12.58
CA GLN A 233 11.54 -0.77 12.54
C GLN A 233 10.91 -2.03 13.13
N ALA A 234 11.39 -3.21 12.73
CA ALA A 234 10.85 -4.51 13.16
C ALA A 234 10.91 -4.71 14.69
N THR A 235 11.97 -4.17 15.31
CA THR A 235 12.23 -4.33 16.75
C THR A 235 11.69 -3.20 17.62
N GLU A 236 11.05 -2.18 17.04
CA GLU A 236 10.62 -0.94 17.71
C GLU A 236 9.79 -1.20 18.99
N ARG A 237 8.89 -2.20 18.93
CA ARG A 237 7.96 -2.54 20.03
C ARG A 237 8.42 -3.71 20.91
N LEU A 238 9.62 -4.24 20.69
CA LEU A 238 10.17 -5.31 21.54
C LEU A 238 10.74 -4.74 22.85
N PRO A 239 10.84 -5.57 23.90
CA PRO A 239 11.55 -5.20 25.13
C PRO A 239 12.95 -4.66 24.81
N LYS A 240 13.39 -3.65 25.58
CA LYS A 240 14.67 -2.96 25.37
C LYS A 240 15.85 -3.93 25.31
N SER A 241 15.89 -4.92 26.20
CA SER A 241 16.94 -5.95 26.24
C SER A 241 17.00 -6.74 24.93
N THR A 242 15.87 -7.33 24.50
CA THR A 242 15.77 -8.09 23.24
C THR A 242 16.19 -7.26 22.03
N ARG A 243 15.72 -6.01 21.96
CA ARG A 243 16.06 -5.07 20.88
C ARG A 243 17.56 -4.78 20.82
N LEU A 244 18.21 -4.60 21.96
CA LEU A 244 19.66 -4.37 22.01
C LEU A 244 20.43 -5.61 21.59
N THR A 245 20.05 -6.80 22.04
CA THR A 245 20.68 -8.05 21.63
C THR A 245 20.66 -8.23 20.11
N LEU A 246 19.50 -8.07 19.48
CA LEU A 246 19.36 -8.20 18.02
C LEU A 246 20.17 -7.15 17.26
N ARG A 247 20.23 -5.92 17.76
CA ARG A 247 21.02 -4.83 17.14
C ARG A 247 22.52 -5.04 17.28
N ASN A 248 22.98 -5.58 18.41
CA ASN A 248 24.39 -5.91 18.62
C ASN A 248 24.83 -7.06 17.71
N GLN A 249 24.01 -8.10 17.56
CA GLN A 249 24.26 -9.18 16.60
C GLN A 249 24.40 -8.65 15.16
N HIS A 250 23.54 -7.70 14.77
CA HIS A 250 23.64 -7.05 13.47
C HIS A 250 24.94 -6.24 13.30
N ALA A 251 25.36 -5.50 14.32
CA ALA A 251 26.58 -4.70 14.27
C ALA A 251 27.86 -5.55 14.19
N ASN A 252 27.92 -6.65 14.95
CA ASN A 252 29.12 -7.49 15.05
C ASN A 252 29.47 -8.17 13.71
N ARG A 253 28.48 -8.58 12.91
CA ARG A 253 28.73 -9.19 11.58
C ARG A 253 29.26 -8.20 10.54
N GLN A 254 28.95 -6.91 10.66
CA GLN A 254 29.48 -5.89 9.75
C GLN A 254 30.99 -5.62 10.00
N HIS A 255 31.53 -6.13 11.11
CA HIS A 255 32.94 -5.98 11.50
C HIS A 255 33.74 -7.30 11.34
N GLU A 256 33.10 -8.39 10.93
CA GLU A 256 33.79 -9.63 10.56
C GLU A 256 34.35 -9.44 9.14
N PRO A 257 35.69 -9.45 8.93
CA PRO A 257 36.23 -9.37 7.59
C PRO A 257 35.71 -10.58 6.80
N LEU A 258 35.24 -10.33 5.58
CA LEU A 258 34.95 -11.38 4.61
C LEU A 258 36.23 -12.21 4.45
N CYS A 259 36.34 -13.31 5.19
CA CYS A 259 37.36 -14.30 4.95
C CYS A 259 37.05 -14.85 3.55
N LYS A 260 37.83 -14.39 2.56
CA LYS A 260 37.73 -14.82 1.18
C LYS A 260 37.85 -16.35 1.16
N MET A 261 36.80 -17.04 0.70
CA MET A 261 36.90 -18.39 0.15
C MET A 261 36.90 -18.28 -1.36
#